data_AF-A0A820IKX4-F1
#
_entry.id   AF-A0A820IKX4-F1
#
_cell.length_a   1.000
_cell.length_b   1.000
_cell.length_c   1.000
_cell.angle_alpha   90.00
_cell.angle_beta   90.00
_cell.angle_gamma   90.00
#
_symmetry.space_group_name_H-M   'P 1'
#
loop_
_entity.id
_entity.type
_entity.pdbx_description
1 polymer ?
#
loop_
_entity_poly.entity_id
_entity_poly.type
_entity_poly.pdbx_seq_one_letter_code
_entity_poly.pdbx_strand_id
1 'polypeptide(L)'
;MNIFLHDLNQAYTTSQLPNNDNTNLRYLDYAAIEQQMSMTGASMFWLDILHGCKLDQPLSLPFDRYRLSNQHRTGCGTSVSFDIGQDLSHDFLIHASSNNISIEHLTFAIYFIFLFKLTNGQTDVCLAMNINNNRYRDELKSIIGLFENVIPLRCQLDPHWSFHQLLEHVREITTNSMKYSYFPLQHILNQHPHISKHAFLDTSLEFISCIKNNDNNTIMIGDSQLVPGSFSININKDEILSVSDFSLSMHHDLNMNQLSCTINASLDLFNRDTVEKISQRFHSILNQLSASIIESRINRPIYELSLILSNEQYLMQSLNNTQASFSSSTTCIHHEFVCQVMKHPQKLAVELDEQSLTY
;
A
#
# COMPACT_ATOMS: atom_id res chain seq x y z
N MET A 1 6.69 23.69 -0.68
CA MET A 1 7.28 24.27 0.55
C MET A 1 8.79 24.49 0.44
N ASN A 2 9.59 23.51 0.00
CA ASN A 2 11.06 23.62 -0.02
C ASN A 2 11.62 24.84 -0.77
N ILE A 3 11.06 25.18 -1.95
CA ILE A 3 11.48 26.37 -2.72
C ILE A 3 11.28 27.65 -1.88
N PHE A 4 10.12 27.78 -1.23
CA PHE A 4 9.83 28.93 -0.36
C PHE A 4 10.81 29.02 0.82
N LEU A 5 11.10 27.90 1.49
CA LEU A 5 12.05 27.90 2.63
C LEU A 5 13.47 28.24 2.18
N HIS A 6 13.90 27.74 1.02
CA HIS A 6 15.18 28.08 0.41
C HIS A 6 15.27 29.58 0.11
N ASP A 7 14.27 30.13 -0.58
CA ASP A 7 14.23 31.54 -0.97
C ASP A 7 14.16 32.47 0.25
N LEU A 8 13.42 32.06 1.28
CA LEU A 8 13.35 32.76 2.56
C LEU A 8 14.72 32.77 3.25
N ASN A 9 15.40 31.63 3.32
CA ASN A 9 16.75 31.53 3.90
C ASN A 9 17.75 32.41 3.14
N GLN A 10 17.71 32.37 1.81
CA GLN A 10 18.57 33.20 0.96
C GLN A 10 18.29 34.70 1.16
N ALA A 11 17.01 35.10 1.26
CA ALA A 11 16.62 36.49 1.50
C ALA A 11 17.15 37.03 2.84
N TYR A 12 17.09 36.24 3.91
CA TYR A 12 17.59 36.64 5.23
C TYR A 12 19.12 36.63 5.34
N THR A 13 19.80 35.73 4.63
CA THR A 13 21.27 35.65 4.66
C THR A 13 21.94 36.69 3.77
N THR A 14 21.36 36.98 2.60
CA THR A 14 21.96 37.90 1.60
C THR A 14 21.35 39.30 1.60
N SER A 15 20.27 39.53 2.35
CA SER A 15 19.46 40.76 2.30
C SER A 15 18.95 41.10 0.89
N GLN A 16 18.91 40.11 -0.01
CA GLN A 16 18.39 40.23 -1.37
C GLN A 16 17.45 39.05 -1.63
N LEU A 17 16.29 39.33 -2.21
CA LEU A 17 15.45 38.24 -2.73
C LEU A 17 16.22 37.52 -3.85
N PRO A 18 16.17 36.18 -3.91
CA PRO A 18 16.73 35.46 -5.04
C PRO A 18 16.14 36.03 -6.32
N ASN A 19 17.02 36.51 -7.20
CA ASN A 19 16.61 37.15 -8.43
C ASN A 19 16.21 36.05 -9.43
N ASN A 20 14.94 35.65 -9.43
CA ASN A 20 14.38 34.66 -10.34
C ASN A 20 14.13 35.23 -11.77
N ASP A 21 14.98 36.14 -12.22
CA ASP A 21 14.89 36.82 -13.53
C ASP A 21 14.96 35.84 -14.72
N ASN A 22 15.42 34.61 -14.50
CA ASN A 22 15.52 33.58 -15.54
C ASN A 22 14.21 32.81 -15.80
N THR A 23 13.15 33.00 -15.01
CA THR A 23 11.86 32.32 -15.25
C THR A 23 10.70 33.29 -15.08
N ASN A 24 10.31 33.97 -16.16
CA ASN A 24 9.06 34.73 -16.22
C ASN A 24 7.80 33.85 -16.05
N LEU A 25 7.95 32.52 -16.03
CA LEU A 25 6.85 31.57 -15.90
C LEU A 25 6.38 31.51 -14.44
N ARG A 26 5.17 32.01 -14.17
CA ARG A 26 4.48 31.88 -12.89
C ARG A 26 3.59 30.63 -12.90
N TYR A 27 3.13 30.21 -11.73
CA TYR A 27 2.20 29.09 -11.62
C TYR A 27 0.88 29.34 -12.39
N LEU A 28 0.41 30.58 -12.45
CA LEU A 28 -0.77 30.95 -13.27
C LEU A 28 -0.52 30.77 -14.77
N ASP A 29 0.69 31.08 -15.25
CA ASP A 29 1.05 30.87 -16.65
C ASP A 29 1.10 29.37 -16.97
N TYR A 30 1.67 28.57 -16.07
CA TYR A 30 1.60 27.09 -16.15
C TYR A 30 0.16 26.60 -16.28
N ALA A 31 -0.73 27.03 -15.39
CA ALA A 31 -2.14 26.60 -15.39
C ALA A 31 -2.86 26.99 -16.70
N ALA A 32 -2.58 28.18 -17.24
CA ALA A 32 -3.14 28.62 -18.52
C ALA A 32 -2.60 27.79 -19.70
N ILE A 33 -1.29 27.47 -19.70
CA ILE A 33 -0.67 26.63 -20.73
C ILE A 33 -1.22 25.21 -20.67
N GLU A 34 -1.38 24.64 -19.47
CA GLU A 34 -1.94 23.30 -19.26
C GLU A 34 -3.35 23.18 -19.86
N GLN A 35 -4.20 24.20 -19.68
CA GLN A 35 -5.54 24.24 -20.27
C GLN A 35 -5.55 24.28 -21.81
N GLN A 36 -4.47 24.76 -22.43
CA GLN A 36 -4.35 24.89 -23.88
C GLN A 36 -3.55 23.74 -24.52
N MET A 37 -2.85 22.92 -23.73
CA MET A 37 -2.07 21.80 -24.25
C MET A 37 -2.98 20.76 -24.93
N SER A 38 -2.50 20.23 -26.06
CA SER A 38 -3.14 19.07 -26.66
C SER A 38 -2.95 17.85 -25.77
N MET A 39 -4.04 17.38 -25.17
CA MET A 39 -4.04 16.22 -24.30
C MET A 39 -4.40 14.92 -25.03
N THR A 40 -4.46 14.93 -26.36
CA THR A 40 -4.97 13.77 -27.15
C THR A 40 -4.14 12.51 -26.93
N GLY A 41 -2.81 12.63 -26.95
CA GLY A 41 -1.90 11.50 -26.72
C GLY A 41 -2.05 10.90 -25.32
N ALA A 42 -2.06 11.75 -24.29
CA ALA A 42 -2.29 11.32 -22.91
C ALA A 42 -3.68 10.68 -22.74
N SER A 43 -4.71 11.31 -23.32
CA SER A 43 -6.08 10.80 -23.28
C SER A 43 -6.18 9.40 -23.86
N MET A 44 -5.59 9.15 -25.04
CA MET A 44 -5.59 7.83 -25.67
C MET A 44 -4.80 6.80 -24.84
N PHE A 45 -3.65 7.19 -24.30
CA PHE A 45 -2.84 6.33 -23.45
C PHE A 45 -3.58 5.86 -22.20
N TRP A 46 -4.25 6.77 -21.49
CA TRP A 46 -4.99 6.42 -20.27
C TRP A 46 -6.21 5.56 -20.55
N LEU A 47 -6.92 5.81 -21.67
CA LEU A 47 -8.00 4.94 -22.14
C LEU A 47 -7.52 3.52 -22.41
N ASP A 48 -6.34 3.37 -23.03
CA ASP A 48 -5.76 2.07 -23.37
C ASP A 48 -5.31 1.29 -22.13
N ILE A 49 -4.53 1.93 -21.24
CA ILE A 49 -4.04 1.28 -20.00
C ILE A 49 -5.18 0.82 -19.10
N LEU A 50 -6.25 1.61 -19.00
CA LEU A 50 -7.40 1.30 -18.14
C LEU A 50 -8.45 0.44 -18.85
N HIS A 51 -8.23 0.09 -20.12
CA HIS A 51 -9.18 -0.71 -20.88
C HIS A 51 -9.42 -2.08 -20.22
N GLY A 52 -10.69 -2.37 -19.90
CA GLY A 52 -11.09 -3.61 -19.23
C GLY A 52 -10.69 -3.69 -17.75
N CYS A 53 -10.11 -2.64 -17.17
CA CYS A 53 -9.88 -2.58 -15.73
C CYS A 53 -11.23 -2.42 -15.02
N LYS A 54 -11.50 -3.27 -14.03
CA LYS A 54 -12.75 -3.26 -13.26
C LYS A 54 -12.70 -2.24 -12.12
N LEU A 55 -12.54 -0.98 -12.49
CA LEU A 55 -12.45 0.15 -11.56
C LEU A 55 -13.78 0.44 -10.81
N ASP A 56 -14.87 -0.23 -11.19
CA ASP A 56 -16.14 -0.23 -10.47
C ASP A 56 -16.21 -1.29 -9.36
N GLN A 57 -15.31 -2.28 -9.39
CA GLN A 57 -15.21 -3.35 -8.40
C GLN A 57 -14.14 -3.00 -7.38
N PRO A 58 -14.50 -2.81 -6.10
CA PRO A 58 -13.51 -2.47 -5.11
C PRO A 58 -12.53 -3.64 -4.87
N LEU A 59 -11.30 -3.30 -4.50
CA LEU A 59 -10.32 -4.27 -4.04
C LEU A 59 -10.88 -5.05 -2.85
N SER A 60 -10.66 -6.37 -2.85
CA SER A 60 -11.15 -7.27 -1.81
C SER A 60 -10.24 -7.24 -0.58
N LEU A 61 -10.02 -6.04 -0.03
CA LEU A 61 -9.24 -5.84 1.18
C LEU A 61 -9.96 -6.46 2.40
N PRO A 62 -9.23 -6.87 3.45
CA PRO A 62 -9.80 -7.46 4.65
C PRO A 62 -10.47 -6.40 5.53
N PHE A 63 -11.57 -5.83 5.04
CA PHE A 63 -12.37 -4.84 5.76
C PHE A 63 -13.01 -5.46 6.99
N ASP A 64 -13.03 -4.72 8.10
CA ASP A 64 -13.73 -5.11 9.34
C ASP A 64 -15.22 -4.74 9.30
N ARG A 65 -15.59 -3.81 8.42
CA ARG A 65 -16.95 -3.26 8.30
C ARG A 65 -17.38 -3.21 6.83
N TYR A 66 -18.67 -3.40 6.60
CA TYR A 66 -19.26 -3.17 5.28
C TYR A 66 -19.28 -1.69 4.94
N ARG A 67 -19.01 -1.37 3.68
CA ARG A 67 -19.16 -0.01 3.17
C ARG A 67 -20.64 0.37 3.13
N LEU A 68 -21.07 1.29 4.00
CA LEU A 68 -22.48 1.73 4.08
C LEU A 68 -22.90 2.53 2.84
N SER A 69 -22.07 3.46 2.35
CA SER A 69 -22.13 4.04 1.01
C SER A 69 -20.90 4.91 0.72
N ASN A 70 -20.58 5.11 -0.56
CA ASN A 70 -19.47 5.96 -1.00
C ASN A 70 -19.58 7.45 -0.61
N GLN A 71 -20.77 7.91 -0.19
CA GLN A 71 -21.03 9.31 0.19
C GLN A 71 -20.81 9.59 1.69
N HIS A 72 -20.59 8.56 2.51
CA HIS A 72 -20.53 8.67 3.97
C HIS A 72 -19.12 8.42 4.52
N ARG A 73 -18.09 8.91 3.82
CA ARG A 73 -16.71 8.87 4.35
C ARG A 73 -16.56 9.94 5.42
N THR A 74 -16.26 9.54 6.66
CA THR A 74 -16.08 10.48 7.77
C THR A 74 -14.74 11.22 7.66
N GLY A 75 -13.78 10.63 6.95
CA GLY A 75 -12.40 11.11 6.87
C GLY A 75 -11.56 10.68 8.07
N CYS A 76 -12.15 10.06 9.10
CA CYS A 76 -11.44 9.52 10.25
C CYS A 76 -10.59 8.33 9.82
N GLY A 77 -9.33 8.31 10.26
CA GLY A 77 -8.35 7.30 9.90
C GLY A 77 -7.56 6.78 11.10
N THR A 78 -6.74 5.79 10.81
CA THR A 78 -5.68 5.32 11.68
C THR A 78 -4.39 5.21 10.88
N SER A 79 -3.26 5.32 11.56
CA SER A 79 -1.93 5.28 10.96
C SER A 79 -1.04 4.37 11.77
N VAL A 80 -0.30 3.50 11.10
CA VAL A 80 0.73 2.65 11.71
C VAL A 80 2.03 2.90 10.95
N SER A 81 3.02 3.42 11.67
CA SER A 81 4.35 3.71 11.13
C SER A 81 5.39 2.80 11.76
N PHE A 82 6.32 2.31 10.94
CA PHE A 82 7.43 1.49 11.40
C PHE A 82 8.65 1.69 10.52
N ASP A 83 9.82 1.55 11.14
CA ASP A 83 11.09 1.51 10.40
C ASP A 83 11.27 0.13 9.77
N ILE A 84 11.78 0.08 8.54
CA ILE A 84 12.08 -1.18 7.87
C ILE A 84 13.30 -1.85 8.48
N GLY A 85 14.13 -1.10 9.21
CA GLY A 85 15.39 -1.57 9.79
C GLY A 85 16.56 -1.39 8.83
N GLN A 86 17.76 -1.27 9.39
CA GLN A 86 18.93 -0.86 8.61
C GLN A 86 19.39 -1.94 7.63
N ASP A 87 19.36 -3.21 8.04
CA ASP A 87 19.77 -4.35 7.19
C ASP A 87 18.85 -4.49 5.97
N LEU A 88 17.54 -4.55 6.18
CA LEU A 88 16.56 -4.61 5.09
C LEU A 88 16.64 -3.38 4.17
N SER A 89 16.82 -2.19 4.73
CA SER A 89 16.99 -0.97 3.93
C SER A 89 18.23 -1.08 3.04
N HIS A 90 19.34 -1.53 3.60
CA HIS A 90 20.58 -1.75 2.87
C HIS A 90 20.42 -2.76 1.73
N ASP A 91 19.79 -3.90 2.00
CA ASP A 91 19.55 -4.94 0.99
C ASP A 91 18.74 -4.41 -0.20
N PHE A 92 17.65 -3.69 0.06
CA PHE A 92 16.80 -3.15 -1.00
C PHE A 92 17.50 -2.03 -1.79
N LEU A 93 18.27 -1.17 -1.13
CA LEU A 93 19.03 -0.10 -1.81
C LEU A 93 20.16 -0.66 -2.68
N ILE A 94 20.88 -1.68 -2.20
CA ILE A 94 21.88 -2.39 -3.01
C ILE A 94 21.21 -3.12 -4.17
N HIS A 95 20.08 -3.79 -3.93
CA HIS A 95 19.38 -4.50 -4.99
C HIS A 95 18.90 -3.55 -6.09
N ALA A 96 18.30 -2.42 -5.70
CA ALA A 96 17.84 -1.38 -6.62
C ALA A 96 19.02 -0.83 -7.47
N SER A 97 20.11 -0.42 -6.82
CA SER A 97 21.29 0.11 -7.51
C SER A 97 21.97 -0.92 -8.43
N SER A 98 22.12 -2.17 -7.98
CA SER A 98 22.78 -3.24 -8.75
C SER A 98 22.02 -3.64 -10.01
N ASN A 99 20.70 -3.45 -10.03
CA ASN A 99 19.84 -3.78 -11.17
C ASN A 99 19.46 -2.55 -12.02
N ASN A 100 20.01 -1.37 -11.72
CA ASN A 100 19.65 -0.10 -12.37
C ASN A 100 18.15 0.22 -12.29
N ILE A 101 17.54 -0.03 -11.12
CA ILE A 101 16.13 0.19 -10.85
C ILE A 101 16.00 1.17 -9.69
N SER A 102 15.02 2.08 -9.74
CA SER A 102 14.76 2.99 -8.62
C SER A 102 14.13 2.23 -7.44
N ILE A 103 14.43 2.69 -6.23
CA ILE A 103 13.79 2.17 -5.02
C ILE A 103 12.26 2.39 -5.04
N GLU A 104 11.78 3.40 -5.78
CA GLU A 104 10.38 3.63 -6.04
C GLU A 104 9.73 2.48 -6.82
N HIS A 105 10.34 2.04 -7.93
CA HIS A 105 9.85 0.86 -8.67
C HIS A 105 9.82 -0.40 -7.80
N LEU A 106 10.86 -0.58 -6.97
CA LEU A 106 10.92 -1.67 -6.01
C LEU A 106 9.76 -1.58 -5.01
N THR A 107 9.47 -0.39 -4.49
CA THR A 107 8.34 -0.14 -3.59
C THR A 107 7.00 -0.49 -4.24
N PHE A 108 6.77 -0.08 -5.51
CA PHE A 108 5.57 -0.46 -6.26
C PHE A 108 5.45 -1.97 -6.41
N ALA A 109 6.52 -2.67 -6.79
CA ALA A 109 6.51 -4.12 -6.94
C ALA A 109 6.18 -4.85 -5.64
N ILE A 110 6.81 -4.44 -4.53
CA ILE A 110 6.51 -4.97 -3.19
C ILE A 110 5.05 -4.74 -2.83
N TYR A 111 4.53 -3.56 -3.12
CA TYR A 111 3.16 -3.23 -2.79
C TYR A 111 2.14 -4.00 -3.63
N PHE A 112 2.40 -4.20 -4.92
CA PHE A 112 1.56 -5.06 -5.76
C PHE A 112 1.55 -6.52 -5.28
N ILE A 113 2.71 -7.06 -4.87
CA ILE A 113 2.79 -8.39 -4.24
C ILE A 113 1.95 -8.43 -2.97
N PHE A 114 2.11 -7.41 -2.12
CA PHE A 114 1.39 -7.33 -0.87
C PHE A 114 -0.13 -7.29 -1.10
N LEU A 115 -0.60 -6.46 -2.03
CA LEU A 115 -2.01 -6.38 -2.40
C LEU A 115 -2.53 -7.68 -3.00
N PHE A 116 -1.78 -8.32 -3.90
CA PHE A 116 -2.12 -9.64 -4.45
C PHE A 116 -2.36 -10.65 -3.32
N LYS A 117 -1.48 -10.69 -2.32
CA LYS A 117 -1.63 -11.59 -1.17
C LYS A 117 -2.75 -11.17 -0.23
N LEU A 118 -2.91 -9.88 0.01
CA LEU A 118 -3.88 -9.34 0.95
C LEU A 118 -5.32 -9.49 0.45
N THR A 119 -5.51 -9.46 -0.87
CA THR A 119 -6.80 -9.60 -1.56
C THR A 119 -7.12 -11.03 -1.98
N ASN A 120 -6.41 -12.01 -1.42
CA ASN A 120 -6.61 -13.44 -1.72
C ASN A 120 -6.42 -13.78 -3.21
N GLY A 121 -5.47 -13.13 -3.87
CA GLY A 121 -5.01 -13.49 -5.20
C GLY A 121 -5.58 -12.64 -6.35
N GLN A 122 -6.10 -11.44 -6.12
CA GLN A 122 -6.52 -10.56 -7.22
C GLN A 122 -5.30 -10.18 -8.07
N THR A 123 -5.35 -10.49 -9.36
CA THR A 123 -4.23 -10.31 -10.31
C THR A 123 -4.29 -9.02 -11.12
N ASP A 124 -5.46 -8.38 -11.24
CA ASP A 124 -5.60 -7.08 -11.91
C ASP A 124 -5.84 -6.01 -10.85
N VAL A 125 -4.78 -5.27 -10.51
CA VAL A 125 -4.78 -4.31 -9.41
C VAL A 125 -4.46 -2.92 -9.96
N CYS A 126 -5.32 -1.95 -9.67
CA CYS A 126 -5.07 -0.54 -9.98
C CYS A 126 -4.99 0.27 -8.69
N LEU A 127 -3.89 1.00 -8.52
CA LEU A 127 -3.66 1.86 -7.36
C LEU A 127 -3.45 3.31 -7.77
N ALA A 128 -3.65 4.24 -6.85
CA ALA A 128 -3.31 5.64 -7.04
C ALA A 128 -1.84 5.87 -6.74
N MET A 129 -1.08 6.27 -7.76
CA MET A 129 0.28 6.76 -7.58
C MET A 129 0.23 8.25 -7.27
N ASN A 130 0.59 8.62 -6.03
CA ASN A 130 0.66 9.99 -5.58
C ASN A 130 2.00 10.60 -6.01
N ILE A 131 1.94 11.57 -6.93
CA ILE A 131 3.11 12.27 -7.48
C ILE A 131 3.24 13.60 -6.77
N ASN A 132 4.11 13.67 -5.78
CA ASN A 132 4.29 14.86 -4.95
C ASN A 132 4.96 16.04 -5.67
N ASN A 133 5.62 15.76 -6.80
CA ASN A 133 6.37 16.76 -7.54
C ASN A 133 6.31 16.53 -9.05
N ASN A 134 5.17 16.83 -9.66
CA ASN A 134 4.95 16.68 -11.10
C ASN A 134 5.56 17.85 -11.91
N ARG A 135 6.81 18.21 -11.64
CA ARG A 135 7.56 19.23 -12.39
C ARG A 135 8.26 18.59 -13.57
N TYR A 136 7.47 18.13 -14.53
CA TYR A 136 7.90 17.33 -15.69
C TYR A 136 8.71 18.12 -16.74
N ARG A 137 8.87 19.43 -16.58
CA ARG A 137 9.73 20.30 -17.41
C ARG A 137 10.68 21.08 -16.51
N ASP A 138 11.90 21.34 -17.00
CA ASP A 138 12.93 22.04 -16.23
C ASP A 138 12.49 23.43 -15.78
N GLU A 139 11.76 24.16 -16.64
CA GLU A 139 11.19 25.48 -16.35
C GLU A 139 10.25 25.48 -15.14
N LEU A 140 9.66 24.32 -14.81
CA LEU A 140 8.76 24.19 -13.67
C LEU A 140 9.52 24.00 -12.35
N LYS A 141 10.80 23.64 -12.35
CA LYS A 141 11.54 23.24 -11.13
C LYS A 141 11.60 24.33 -10.05
N SER A 142 11.65 25.60 -10.44
CA SER A 142 11.78 26.76 -9.55
C SER A 142 10.45 27.42 -9.15
N ILE A 143 9.30 26.96 -9.67
CA ILE A 143 8.03 27.69 -9.50
C ILE A 143 7.35 27.33 -8.18
N ILE A 144 7.01 28.30 -7.33
CA ILE A 144 6.14 28.01 -6.19
C ILE A 144 4.71 27.76 -6.69
N GLY A 145 4.13 26.58 -6.38
CA GLY A 145 2.81 26.18 -6.86
C GLY A 145 2.45 24.74 -6.50
N LEU A 146 1.20 24.35 -6.79
CA LEU A 146 0.67 23.01 -6.53
C LEU A 146 0.93 22.09 -7.74
N PHE A 147 2.04 21.38 -7.72
CA PHE A 147 2.39 20.41 -8.77
C PHE A 147 2.15 18.97 -8.34
N GLU A 148 1.28 18.75 -7.37
CA GLU A 148 0.86 17.40 -6.98
C GLU A 148 -0.13 16.86 -8.01
N ASN A 149 0.03 15.60 -8.40
CA ASN A 149 -0.96 14.90 -9.22
C ASN A 149 -1.11 13.46 -8.74
N VAL A 150 -2.24 12.85 -9.06
CA VAL A 150 -2.50 11.44 -8.77
C VAL A 150 -2.85 10.76 -10.08
N ILE A 151 -2.14 9.70 -10.43
CA ILE A 151 -2.43 8.93 -11.65
C ILE A 151 -2.67 7.46 -11.29
N PRO A 152 -3.54 6.75 -12.01
CA PRO A 152 -3.73 5.33 -11.80
C PRO A 152 -2.48 4.56 -12.28
N LEU A 153 -2.07 3.56 -11.51
CA LEU A 153 -1.04 2.61 -11.89
C LEU A 153 -1.67 1.21 -11.83
N ARG A 154 -1.96 0.66 -13.01
CA ARG A 154 -2.55 -0.67 -13.17
C ARG A 154 -1.46 -1.70 -13.41
N CYS A 155 -1.48 -2.78 -12.65
CA CYS A 155 -0.63 -3.94 -12.85
C CYS A 155 -1.50 -5.20 -13.02
N GLN A 156 -1.28 -5.92 -14.12
CA GLN A 156 -1.83 -7.25 -14.34
C GLN A 156 -0.75 -8.27 -13.98
N LEU A 157 -0.79 -8.74 -12.74
CA LEU A 157 0.18 -9.66 -12.17
C LEU A 157 -0.05 -11.10 -12.66
N ASP A 158 1.04 -11.79 -13.01
CA ASP A 158 1.07 -13.24 -13.07
C ASP A 158 1.61 -13.80 -11.73
N PRO A 159 0.84 -14.61 -11.00
CA PRO A 159 1.31 -15.24 -9.75
C PRO A 159 2.59 -16.07 -9.90
N HIS A 160 2.90 -16.56 -11.09
CA HIS A 160 4.07 -17.38 -11.38
C HIS A 160 5.31 -16.56 -11.70
N TRP A 161 5.18 -15.24 -11.86
CA TRP A 161 6.34 -14.39 -12.04
C TRP A 161 7.26 -14.46 -10.84
N SER A 162 8.55 -14.42 -11.15
CA SER A 162 9.57 -14.14 -10.17
C SER A 162 9.51 -12.69 -9.69
N PHE A 163 10.15 -12.39 -8.55
CA PHE A 163 10.21 -11.01 -8.07
C PHE A 163 10.85 -10.07 -9.10
N HIS A 164 11.89 -10.53 -9.80
CA HIS A 164 12.56 -9.75 -10.83
C HIS A 164 11.67 -9.52 -12.06
N GLN A 165 10.92 -10.54 -12.51
CA GLN A 165 9.99 -10.37 -13.64
C GLN A 165 8.92 -9.33 -13.33
N LEU A 166 8.34 -9.38 -12.12
CA LEU A 166 7.40 -8.36 -11.69
C LEU A 166 8.06 -6.98 -11.62
N LEU A 167 9.28 -6.89 -11.09
CA LEU A 167 10.00 -5.62 -10.97
C LEU A 167 10.27 -4.97 -12.33
N GLU A 168 10.68 -5.75 -13.34
CA GLU A 168 10.86 -5.27 -14.71
C GLU A 168 9.53 -4.81 -15.32
N HIS A 169 8.45 -5.56 -15.11
CA HIS A 169 7.11 -5.17 -15.56
C HIS A 169 6.64 -3.87 -14.89
N VAL A 170 6.83 -3.74 -13.58
CA VAL A 170 6.51 -2.53 -12.81
C VAL A 170 7.33 -1.34 -13.30
N ARG A 171 8.63 -1.52 -13.57
CA ARG A 171 9.47 -0.47 -14.16
C ARG A 171 8.89 0.02 -15.49
N GLU A 172 8.45 -0.89 -16.35
CA GLU A 172 7.86 -0.56 -17.64
C GLU A 172 6.56 0.24 -17.49
N ILE A 173 5.59 -0.26 -16.72
CA ILE A 173 4.29 0.41 -16.55
C ILE A 173 4.43 1.76 -15.85
N THR A 174 5.31 1.89 -14.84
CA THR A 174 5.54 3.16 -14.15
C THR A 174 6.24 4.15 -15.07
N THR A 175 7.29 3.74 -15.79
CA THR A 175 8.00 4.62 -16.73
C THR A 175 7.08 5.12 -17.84
N ASN A 176 6.22 4.26 -18.38
CA ASN A 176 5.26 4.65 -19.41
C ASN A 176 4.19 5.59 -18.85
N SER A 177 3.68 5.32 -17.65
CA SER A 177 2.69 6.17 -16.97
C SER A 177 3.25 7.56 -16.65
N MET A 178 4.51 7.63 -16.23
CA MET A 178 5.19 8.90 -15.91
C MET A 178 5.36 9.82 -17.13
N LYS A 179 5.42 9.28 -18.37
CA LYS A 179 5.45 10.12 -19.59
C LYS A 179 4.19 10.98 -19.75
N TYR A 180 3.07 10.52 -19.19
CA TYR A 180 1.76 11.18 -19.26
C TYR A 180 1.27 11.63 -17.87
N SER A 181 2.17 11.76 -16.90
CA SER A 181 1.85 12.20 -15.53
C SER A 181 1.28 13.61 -15.46
N TYR A 182 1.47 14.43 -16.50
CA TYR A 182 0.91 15.78 -16.59
C TYR A 182 -0.61 15.79 -16.84
N PHE A 183 -1.20 14.65 -17.20
CA PHE A 183 -2.63 14.57 -17.47
C PHE A 183 -3.43 14.56 -16.15
N PRO A 184 -4.35 15.52 -15.92
CA PRO A 184 -5.03 15.62 -14.63
C PRO A 184 -5.97 14.44 -14.35
N LEU A 185 -5.99 13.96 -13.10
CA LEU A 185 -6.87 12.86 -12.66
C LEU A 185 -8.33 13.07 -13.07
N GLN A 186 -8.86 14.29 -12.96
CA GLN A 186 -10.25 14.59 -13.32
C GLN A 186 -10.55 14.29 -14.79
N HIS A 187 -9.59 14.48 -15.70
CA HIS A 187 -9.78 14.11 -17.10
C HIS A 187 -9.79 12.59 -17.28
N ILE A 188 -8.96 11.84 -16.55
CA ILE A 188 -9.01 10.36 -16.53
C ILE A 188 -10.38 9.89 -16.01
N LEU A 189 -10.85 10.46 -14.89
CA LEU A 189 -12.18 10.13 -14.34
C LEU A 189 -13.31 10.39 -15.35
N ASN A 190 -13.24 11.50 -16.09
CA ASN A 190 -14.24 11.84 -17.10
C ASN A 190 -14.26 10.88 -18.29
N GLN A 191 -13.16 10.15 -18.54
CA GLN A 191 -13.13 9.08 -19.55
C GLN A 191 -13.91 7.83 -19.11
N HIS A 192 -14.21 7.71 -17.81
CA HIS A 192 -14.94 6.59 -17.25
C HIS A 192 -16.16 7.05 -16.41
N PRO A 193 -17.17 7.68 -17.04
CA PRO A 193 -18.28 8.34 -16.34
C PRO A 193 -19.19 7.38 -15.56
N HIS A 194 -19.13 6.07 -15.84
CA HIS A 194 -19.88 5.05 -15.12
C HIS A 194 -19.28 4.69 -13.76
N ILE A 195 -18.04 5.10 -13.49
CA ILE A 195 -17.35 4.83 -12.22
C ILE A 195 -17.69 5.96 -11.24
N SER A 196 -18.14 5.58 -10.04
CA SER A 196 -18.27 6.53 -8.93
C SER A 196 -16.90 7.16 -8.64
N LYS A 197 -16.80 8.49 -8.56
CA LYS A 197 -15.55 9.21 -8.26
C LYS A 197 -14.83 8.70 -6.99
N HIS A 198 -15.59 8.18 -6.02
CA HIS A 198 -15.08 7.61 -4.77
C HIS A 198 -14.63 6.14 -4.87
N ALA A 199 -14.95 5.45 -5.97
CA ALA A 199 -14.60 4.05 -6.22
C ALA A 199 -13.42 3.91 -7.17
N PHE A 200 -12.90 5.01 -7.73
CA PHE A 200 -11.93 4.94 -8.82
C PHE A 200 -10.63 4.24 -8.41
N LEU A 201 -10.12 4.51 -7.20
CA LEU A 201 -8.91 3.90 -6.66
C LEU A 201 -9.08 3.72 -5.14
N ASP A 202 -9.30 2.49 -4.67
CA ASP A 202 -9.47 2.20 -3.24
C ASP A 202 -8.17 2.36 -2.45
N THR A 203 -7.05 2.21 -3.16
CA THR A 203 -5.73 2.26 -2.54
C THR A 203 -4.75 3.16 -3.25
N SER A 204 -3.82 3.73 -2.50
CA SER A 204 -2.78 4.60 -3.01
C SER A 204 -1.40 4.22 -2.48
N LEU A 205 -0.39 4.48 -3.29
CA LEU A 205 1.02 4.41 -2.91
C LEU A 205 1.66 5.79 -3.10
N GLU A 206 2.42 6.19 -2.10
CA GLU A 206 3.26 7.37 -2.13
C GLU A 206 4.69 6.97 -1.82
N PHE A 207 5.64 7.43 -2.64
CA PHE A 207 7.06 7.26 -2.36
C PHE A 207 7.70 8.63 -2.14
N ILE A 208 8.29 8.82 -0.96
CA ILE A 208 8.95 10.08 -0.58
C ILE A 208 10.41 9.78 -0.31
N SER A 209 11.30 10.36 -1.12
CA SER A 209 12.71 10.41 -0.79
C SER A 209 13.10 11.83 -0.40
N CYS A 210 13.67 11.99 0.79
CA CYS A 210 14.08 13.29 1.29
C CYS A 210 15.35 13.18 2.12
N ILE A 211 16.08 14.29 2.19
CA ILE A 211 17.19 14.47 3.12
C ILE A 211 16.57 14.98 4.42
N LYS A 212 16.43 14.11 5.44
CA LYS A 212 16.06 14.56 6.79
C LYS A 212 17.29 15.17 7.45
N ASN A 213 17.56 16.43 7.15
CA ASN A 213 18.41 17.24 8.02
C ASN A 213 17.47 18.02 8.93
N ASN A 214 17.45 17.67 10.22
CA ASN A 214 16.83 18.52 11.25
C ASN A 214 17.40 19.96 11.19
N ASP A 215 18.63 20.13 10.69
CA ASP A 215 19.31 21.41 10.56
C ASP A 215 19.05 22.15 9.23
N ASN A 216 18.62 21.49 8.13
CA ASN A 216 18.56 22.15 6.81
C ASN A 216 17.35 23.07 6.62
N ASN A 217 16.32 22.92 7.44
CA ASN A 217 15.20 23.87 7.44
C ASN A 217 15.37 24.94 8.53
N THR A 218 16.51 24.93 9.24
CA THR A 218 16.87 26.02 10.11
C THR A 218 17.24 27.23 9.26
N ILE A 219 16.54 28.33 9.47
CA ILE A 219 16.86 29.61 8.84
C ILE A 219 17.55 30.49 9.87
N MET A 220 18.74 30.98 9.54
CA MET A 220 19.45 31.94 10.38
C MET A 220 18.98 33.35 10.05
N ILE A 221 18.52 34.08 11.07
CA ILE A 221 18.07 35.47 10.98
C ILE A 221 18.92 36.29 11.95
N GLY A 222 20.05 36.83 11.46
CA GLY A 222 21.07 37.42 12.33
C GLY A 222 21.60 36.38 13.34
N ASP A 223 21.50 36.70 14.63
CA ASP A 223 21.90 35.79 15.72
C ASP A 223 20.78 34.83 16.15
N SER A 224 19.60 34.90 15.51
CA SER A 224 18.44 34.06 15.84
C SER A 224 18.32 32.86 14.91
N GLN A 225 17.90 31.74 15.48
CA GLN A 225 17.67 30.48 14.77
C GLN A 225 16.17 30.24 14.61
N LEU A 226 15.67 30.21 13.37
CA LEU A 226 14.30 29.83 13.07
C LEU A 226 14.27 28.35 12.71
N VAL A 227 13.76 27.53 13.61
CA VAL A 227 13.57 26.08 13.41
C VAL A 227 12.10 25.83 13.07
N PRO A 228 11.78 25.03 12.03
CA PRO A 228 10.41 24.68 11.76
C PRO A 228 9.86 23.84 12.91
N GLY A 229 8.86 24.38 13.60
CA GLY A 229 8.02 23.61 14.50
C GLY A 229 6.90 22.95 13.71
N SER A 230 6.74 21.64 13.83
CA SER A 230 5.49 20.99 13.46
C SER A 230 4.45 21.34 14.53
N PHE A 231 3.55 22.26 14.21
CA PHE A 231 2.30 22.39 14.96
C PHE A 231 1.21 21.71 14.13
N SER A 232 0.79 20.53 14.55
CA SER A 232 -0.45 19.97 14.04
C SER A 232 -1.59 20.70 14.72
N ILE A 233 -2.42 21.42 13.96
CA ILE A 233 -3.72 21.86 14.46
C ILE A 233 -4.60 20.61 14.50
N ASN A 234 -4.41 19.82 15.55
CA ASN A 234 -5.25 18.69 15.86
C ASN A 234 -6.59 19.27 16.34
N ILE A 235 -7.62 19.23 15.48
CA ILE A 235 -8.99 19.63 15.86
C ILE A 235 -9.43 18.79 17.07
N ASN A 236 -8.99 17.53 17.14
CA ASN A 236 -8.93 16.69 18.35
C ASN A 236 -7.60 15.94 18.42
N LYS A 237 -7.11 15.64 19.65
CA LYS A 237 -5.77 15.05 19.91
C LYS A 237 -5.47 13.74 19.16
N ASP A 238 -6.49 13.03 18.68
CA ASP A 238 -6.39 11.68 18.09
C ASP A 238 -6.93 11.57 16.66
N GLU A 239 -7.29 12.69 16.00
CA GLU A 239 -7.86 12.66 14.65
C GLU A 239 -6.77 12.55 13.58
N ILE A 240 -6.53 11.33 13.13
CA ILE A 240 -5.80 11.06 11.88
C ILE A 240 -6.81 11.21 10.74
N LEU A 241 -6.49 12.03 9.74
CA LEU A 241 -7.29 12.13 8.52
C LEU A 241 -6.85 11.08 7.51
N SER A 242 -7.81 10.45 6.86
CA SER A 242 -7.58 9.49 5.81
C SER A 242 -8.32 9.93 4.55
N VAL A 243 -7.59 10.04 3.44
CA VAL A 243 -8.12 10.49 2.13
C VAL A 243 -8.52 9.31 1.24
N SER A 244 -7.89 8.13 1.41
CA SER A 244 -8.19 6.87 0.70
C SER A 244 -8.53 5.75 1.68
N ASP A 245 -9.19 4.68 1.24
CA ASP A 245 -9.59 3.60 2.15
C ASP A 245 -8.40 2.91 2.79
N PHE A 246 -7.33 2.77 2.02
CA PHE A 246 -6.07 2.17 2.44
C PHE A 246 -4.90 2.78 1.65
N SER A 247 -3.89 3.33 2.32
CA SER A 247 -2.71 3.89 1.66
C SER A 247 -1.42 3.39 2.29
N LEU A 248 -0.40 3.24 1.45
CA LEU A 248 0.96 3.03 1.89
C LEU A 248 1.82 4.22 1.48
N SER A 249 2.62 4.75 2.41
CA SER A 249 3.65 5.73 2.15
C SER A 249 5.00 5.14 2.52
N MET A 250 5.92 5.05 1.55
CA MET A 250 7.30 4.63 1.78
C MET A 250 8.18 5.86 1.83
N HIS A 251 8.93 6.00 2.93
CA HIS A 251 9.87 7.10 3.14
C HIS A 251 11.30 6.58 3.02
N HIS A 252 12.12 7.28 2.24
CA HIS A 252 13.54 7.04 2.12
C HIS A 252 14.32 8.26 2.63
N ASP A 253 14.94 8.09 3.79
CA ASP A 253 15.88 9.07 4.34
C ASP A 253 17.24 8.91 3.67
N LEU A 254 17.59 9.88 2.82
CA LEU A 254 18.82 9.88 2.03
C LEU A 254 20.09 10.08 2.87
N ASN A 255 19.99 10.61 4.09
CA ASN A 255 21.15 10.77 4.97
C ASN A 255 21.53 9.46 5.63
N MET A 256 20.53 8.78 6.18
CA MET A 256 20.71 7.53 6.89
C MET A 256 20.67 6.31 5.97
N ASN A 257 20.26 6.49 4.71
CA ASN A 257 19.92 5.42 3.77
C ASN A 257 18.95 4.42 4.40
N GLN A 258 17.95 4.96 5.10
CA GLN A 258 16.98 4.19 5.87
C GLN A 258 15.60 4.31 5.24
N LEU A 259 14.92 3.17 5.12
CA LEU A 259 13.54 3.09 4.68
C LEU A 259 12.62 2.98 5.90
N SER A 260 11.50 3.69 5.84
CA SER A 260 10.37 3.51 6.76
C SER A 260 9.06 3.50 6.00
N CYS A 261 8.04 2.95 6.64
CA CYS A 261 6.74 2.75 6.03
C CYS A 261 5.65 3.28 6.96
N THR A 262 4.66 3.94 6.37
CA THR A 262 3.44 4.35 7.03
C THR A 262 2.24 3.78 6.29
N ILE A 263 1.38 3.07 7.00
CA ILE A 263 0.12 2.56 6.48
C ILE A 263 -1.01 3.36 7.11
N ASN A 264 -1.83 4.01 6.29
CA ASN A 264 -3.04 4.67 6.74
C ASN A 264 -4.26 3.90 6.23
N ALA A 265 -5.32 3.88 7.04
CA ALA A 265 -6.59 3.28 6.65
C ALA A 265 -7.77 4.07 7.21
N SER A 266 -8.91 4.00 6.52
CA SER A 266 -10.15 4.62 7.01
C SER A 266 -10.72 3.82 8.18
N LEU A 267 -11.04 4.51 9.28
CA LEU A 267 -11.78 3.92 10.41
C LEU A 267 -13.23 3.60 10.05
N ASP A 268 -13.74 4.08 8.92
CA ASP A 268 -15.04 3.66 8.41
C ASP A 268 -15.05 2.18 8.00
N LEU A 269 -13.88 1.63 7.65
CA LEU A 269 -13.72 0.28 7.09
C LEU A 269 -12.84 -0.65 7.93
N PHE A 270 -11.88 -0.10 8.66
CA PHE A 270 -10.89 -0.87 9.40
C PHE A 270 -10.89 -0.55 10.91
N ASN A 271 -10.51 -1.53 11.71
CA ASN A 271 -10.10 -1.41 13.09
C ASN A 271 -8.60 -1.14 13.18
N ARG A 272 -8.15 -0.46 14.24
CA ARG A 272 -6.72 -0.19 14.46
C ARG A 272 -5.90 -1.48 14.53
N ASP A 273 -6.36 -2.46 15.31
CA ASP A 273 -5.72 -3.78 15.45
C ASP A 273 -5.57 -4.53 14.12
N THR A 274 -6.52 -4.36 13.20
CA THR A 274 -6.45 -4.96 11.86
C THR A 274 -5.34 -4.31 11.05
N VAL A 275 -5.21 -2.98 11.09
CA VAL A 275 -4.14 -2.24 10.39
C VAL A 275 -2.76 -2.56 10.99
N GLU A 276 -2.67 -2.76 12.31
CA GLU A 276 -1.43 -3.22 12.97
C GLU A 276 -1.02 -4.63 12.50
N LYS A 277 -1.96 -5.56 12.35
CA LYS A 277 -1.66 -6.87 11.78
C LYS A 277 -1.25 -6.75 10.32
N ILE A 278 -1.92 -5.92 9.53
CA ILE A 278 -1.57 -5.65 8.13
C ILE A 278 -0.14 -5.09 8.04
N SER A 279 0.28 -4.20 8.94
CA SER A 279 1.66 -3.67 8.95
C SER A 279 2.70 -4.73 9.29
N GLN A 280 2.42 -5.60 10.26
CA GLN A 280 3.25 -6.77 10.58
C GLN A 280 3.40 -7.71 9.39
N ARG A 281 2.30 -7.94 8.64
CA ARG A 281 2.28 -8.76 7.43
C ARG A 281 3.11 -8.13 6.30
N PHE A 282 3.02 -6.81 6.12
CA PHE A 282 3.86 -6.10 5.15
C PHE A 282 5.34 -6.25 5.51
N HIS A 283 5.70 -6.04 6.78
CA HIS A 283 7.06 -6.23 7.25
C HIS A 283 7.57 -7.68 7.06
N SER A 284 6.69 -8.68 7.22
CA SER A 284 7.03 -10.08 6.92
C SER A 284 7.33 -10.32 5.43
N ILE A 285 6.59 -9.68 4.52
CA ILE A 285 6.87 -9.74 3.08
C ILE A 285 8.22 -9.11 2.76
N LEU A 286 8.56 -7.97 3.37
CA LEU A 286 9.88 -7.34 3.20
C LEU A 286 11.01 -8.31 3.60
N ASN A 287 10.89 -8.97 4.75
CA ASN A 287 11.87 -9.95 5.21
C ASN A 287 12.01 -11.13 4.24
N GLN A 288 10.90 -11.69 3.75
CA GLN A 288 10.91 -12.81 2.80
C GLN A 288 11.55 -12.41 1.46
N LEU A 289 11.33 -11.18 1.00
CA LEU A 289 11.92 -10.67 -0.24
C LEU A 289 13.41 -10.39 -0.09
N SER A 290 13.85 -9.75 1.00
CA SER A 290 15.29 -9.57 1.29
C SER A 290 16.00 -10.92 1.34
N ALA A 291 15.47 -11.91 2.07
CA ALA A 291 16.04 -13.25 2.12
C ALA A 291 16.15 -13.89 0.71
N SER A 292 15.13 -13.72 -0.13
CA SER A 292 15.14 -14.23 -1.51
C SER A 292 16.19 -13.54 -2.39
N ILE A 293 16.43 -12.23 -2.18
CA ILE A 293 17.47 -11.46 -2.84
C ILE A 293 18.86 -11.96 -2.43
N ILE A 294 19.11 -12.10 -1.12
CA ILE A 294 20.40 -12.53 -0.57
C ILE A 294 20.74 -13.97 -1.00
N GLU A 295 19.76 -14.88 -0.93
CA GLU A 295 19.94 -16.29 -1.32
C GLU A 295 20.01 -16.51 -2.84
N SER A 296 19.96 -15.44 -3.65
CA SER A 296 19.85 -15.51 -5.12
C SER A 296 18.69 -16.39 -5.61
N ARG A 297 17.65 -16.57 -4.77
CA ARG A 297 16.40 -17.27 -5.10
C ARG A 297 15.40 -16.32 -5.75
N ILE A 298 15.90 -15.41 -6.57
CA ILE A 298 15.13 -14.34 -7.21
C ILE A 298 14.07 -14.92 -8.15
N ASN A 299 14.26 -16.15 -8.62
CA ASN A 299 13.33 -16.90 -9.47
C ASN A 299 12.15 -17.55 -8.72
N ARG A 300 12.06 -17.37 -7.40
CA ARG A 300 10.92 -17.87 -6.63
C ARG A 300 9.64 -17.14 -7.06
N PRO A 301 8.55 -17.87 -7.37
CA PRO A 301 7.33 -17.24 -7.83
C PRO A 301 6.64 -16.48 -6.69
N ILE A 302 6.02 -15.34 -7.01
CA ILE A 302 5.37 -14.47 -6.02
C ILE A 302 4.24 -15.16 -5.25
N TYR A 303 3.60 -16.19 -5.82
CA TYR A 303 2.57 -16.97 -5.12
C TYR A 303 3.11 -17.75 -3.92
N GLU A 304 4.41 -17.96 -3.77
CA GLU A 304 4.95 -18.70 -2.62
C GLU A 304 5.15 -17.84 -1.37
N LEU A 305 5.08 -16.51 -1.50
CA LEU A 305 5.18 -15.60 -0.36
C LEU A 305 3.98 -15.76 0.58
N SER A 306 4.20 -15.66 1.88
CA SER A 306 3.15 -15.86 2.89
C SER A 306 2.88 -14.58 3.68
N LEU A 307 1.61 -14.30 3.96
CA LEU A 307 1.20 -13.28 4.94
C LEU A 307 0.95 -13.87 6.33
N ILE A 308 1.07 -15.19 6.50
CA ILE A 308 0.79 -15.82 7.79
C ILE A 308 1.92 -15.46 8.75
N LEU A 309 1.58 -14.80 9.85
CA LEU A 309 2.52 -14.45 10.89
C LEU A 309 2.89 -15.68 11.73
N SER A 310 4.06 -15.67 12.37
CA SER A 310 4.56 -16.84 13.13
C SER A 310 3.61 -17.28 14.26
N ASN A 311 2.94 -16.34 14.92
CA ASN A 311 1.93 -16.63 15.93
C ASN A 311 0.66 -17.27 15.33
N GLU A 312 0.27 -16.88 14.11
CA GLU A 312 -0.86 -17.48 13.39
C GLU A 312 -0.54 -18.91 12.92
N GLN A 313 0.70 -19.18 12.51
CA GLN A 313 1.14 -20.55 12.21
C GLN A 313 1.00 -21.46 13.42
N TYR A 314 1.37 -20.98 14.62
CA TYR A 314 1.17 -21.72 15.85
C TYR A 314 -0.30 -21.96 16.16
N LEU A 315 -1.18 -20.97 15.97
CA LEU A 315 -2.63 -21.13 16.12
C LEU A 315 -3.20 -22.17 15.15
N MET A 316 -2.77 -22.13 13.88
CA MET A 316 -3.19 -23.13 12.89
C MET A 316 -2.74 -24.54 13.28
N GLN A 317 -1.55 -24.69 13.85
CA GLN A 317 -1.07 -26.00 14.32
C GLN A 317 -1.82 -26.45 15.58
N SER A 318 -2.03 -25.57 16.55
CA SER A 318 -2.66 -25.91 17.82
C SER A 318 -4.15 -26.23 17.68
N LEU A 319 -4.88 -25.45 16.87
CA LEU A 319 -6.30 -25.72 16.56
C LEU A 319 -6.48 -27.01 15.75
N ASN A 320 -5.50 -27.37 14.91
CA ASN A 320 -5.54 -28.60 14.12
C ASN A 320 -4.89 -29.80 14.81
N ASN A 321 -4.40 -29.67 16.05
CA ASN A 321 -3.87 -30.78 16.84
C ASN A 321 -5.00 -31.67 17.40
N THR A 322 -5.77 -32.26 16.48
CA THR A 322 -6.96 -33.08 16.74
C THR A 322 -6.65 -34.58 16.68
N GLN A 323 -5.37 -34.95 16.66
CA GLN A 323 -4.96 -36.36 16.70
C GLN A 323 -5.38 -36.96 18.04
N ALA A 324 -6.41 -37.80 17.99
CA ALA A 324 -6.83 -38.63 19.10
C ALA A 324 -6.54 -40.10 18.75
N SER A 325 -5.92 -40.82 19.69
CA SER A 325 -5.73 -42.26 19.56
C SER A 325 -7.09 -42.93 19.73
N PHE A 326 -7.70 -43.32 18.62
CA PHE A 326 -8.77 -44.30 18.63
C PHE A 326 -8.14 -45.69 18.80
N SER A 327 -8.74 -46.54 19.62
CA SER A 327 -8.31 -47.92 19.78
C SER A 327 -8.22 -48.59 18.40
N SER A 328 -7.03 -49.03 18.03
CA SER A 328 -6.72 -49.63 16.72
C SER A 328 -7.39 -51.00 16.50
N SER A 329 -8.07 -51.54 17.51
CA SER A 329 -9.07 -52.58 17.29
C SER A 329 -10.17 -51.98 16.43
N THR A 330 -10.11 -52.24 15.13
CA THR A 330 -11.10 -51.80 14.14
C THR A 330 -12.41 -52.57 14.35
N THR A 331 -13.03 -52.41 15.51
CA THR A 331 -14.38 -52.90 15.75
C THR A 331 -15.31 -51.99 14.96
N CYS A 332 -15.94 -52.56 13.92
CA CYS A 332 -17.03 -51.86 13.25
C CYS A 332 -18.07 -51.46 14.30
N ILE A 333 -18.80 -50.37 14.08
CA ILE A 333 -19.80 -49.84 15.04
C ILE A 333 -20.76 -50.94 15.55
N HIS A 334 -21.13 -51.91 14.70
CA HIS A 334 -21.98 -53.03 15.10
C HIS A 334 -21.34 -53.97 16.14
N HIS A 335 -20.01 -54.13 16.15
CA HIS A 335 -19.30 -54.91 17.19
C HIS A 335 -19.33 -54.17 18.54
N GLU A 336 -19.12 -52.85 18.53
CA GLU A 336 -19.27 -52.03 19.75
C GLU A 336 -20.71 -52.07 20.27
N PHE A 337 -21.70 -52.05 19.37
CA PHE A 337 -23.10 -52.23 19.70
C PHE A 337 -23.35 -53.59 20.38
N VAL A 338 -22.88 -54.70 19.79
CA VAL A 338 -22.99 -56.04 20.38
C VAL A 338 -22.30 -56.14 21.74
N CYS A 339 -21.12 -55.52 21.91
CA CYS A 339 -20.45 -55.43 23.20
C CYS A 339 -21.30 -54.70 24.25
N GLN A 340 -22.06 -53.67 23.85
CA GLN A 340 -23.01 -53.01 24.74
C GLN A 340 -24.21 -53.88 25.08
N VAL A 341 -24.77 -54.61 24.12
CA VAL A 341 -25.82 -55.63 24.36
C VAL A 341 -25.40 -56.63 25.41
N MET A 342 -24.20 -57.20 25.26
CA MET A 342 -23.69 -58.20 26.19
C MET A 342 -23.44 -57.64 27.61
N LYS A 343 -23.03 -56.37 27.72
CA LYS A 343 -22.77 -55.73 29.03
C LYS A 343 -24.05 -55.24 29.71
N HIS A 344 -25.06 -54.83 28.94
CA HIS A 344 -26.23 -54.12 29.45
C HIS A 344 -27.56 -54.55 28.79
N PRO A 345 -27.91 -55.85 28.78
CA PRO A 345 -29.05 -56.36 28.00
C PRO A 345 -30.43 -55.86 28.46
N GLN A 346 -30.53 -55.34 29.69
CA GLN A 346 -31.79 -54.84 30.26
C GLN A 346 -31.87 -53.30 30.22
N LYS A 347 -30.83 -52.61 29.73
CA LYS A 347 -30.90 -51.15 29.57
C LYS A 347 -31.68 -50.81 28.33
N LEU A 348 -32.50 -49.78 28.42
CA LEU A 348 -33.20 -49.18 27.28
C LEU A 348 -32.20 -48.75 26.20
N ALA A 349 -32.38 -49.21 24.97
CA ALA A 349 -31.56 -48.86 23.81
C ALA A 349 -32.28 -47.86 22.89
N VAL A 350 -33.56 -48.12 22.63
CA VAL A 350 -34.41 -47.29 21.76
C VAL A 350 -35.81 -47.19 22.37
N GLU A 351 -36.40 -46.00 22.32
CA GLU A 351 -37.76 -45.74 22.74
C GLU A 351 -38.45 -44.88 21.68
N LEU A 352 -39.67 -45.26 21.33
CA LEU A 352 -40.54 -44.51 20.44
C LEU A 352 -41.97 -44.63 20.95
N ASP A 353 -42.56 -43.50 21.34
CA ASP A 353 -43.86 -43.42 21.99
C ASP A 353 -43.95 -44.33 23.23
N GLU A 354 -44.92 -45.25 23.29
CA GLU A 354 -45.06 -46.22 24.41
C GLU A 354 -44.27 -47.52 24.18
N GLN A 355 -43.49 -47.62 23.08
CA GLN A 355 -42.71 -48.81 22.76
C GLN A 355 -41.24 -48.62 23.13
N SER A 356 -40.67 -49.65 23.77
CA SER A 356 -39.27 -49.69 24.17
C SER A 356 -38.58 -50.98 23.74
N LEU A 357 -37.33 -50.86 23.32
CA LEU A 357 -36.42 -51.97 23.07
C LEU A 357 -35.19 -51.80 23.98
N THR A 358 -34.87 -52.83 24.74
CA THR A 358 -33.60 -52.91 25.46
C THR A 358 -32.48 -53.36 24.52
N TYR A 359 -31.23 -53.15 24.93
CA TYR A 359 -30.06 -53.58 24.16
C TYR A 359 -30.06 -55.08 23.87
#